data_AF-A0A1M2V948-F1
#
_entry.id   AF-A0A1M2V948-F1
#
_cell.length_a   1.000
_cell.length_b   1.000
_cell.length_c   1.000
_cell.angle_alpha   90.00
_cell.angle_beta   90.00
_cell.angle_gamma   90.00
#
_symmetry.space_group_name_H-M   'P 1'
#
loop_
_entity.id
_entity.type
_entity.pdbx_description
1 polymer ?
#
loop_
_entity_poly.entity_id
_entity_poly.type
_entity_poly.pdbx_seq_one_letter_code
_entity_poly.pdbx_strand_id
1 'polypeptide(L)'
;MVRATSGAQCATPESKLLANRHQALPNQADVSPLKALIAYSALVHPDHPLRKEGVNGIELYLGTFENGEMRLLFSSAQVEYMRYWLHTVKLTAEPIPLPTSEYLIQAGDLLTCSPDVYKDPAALKKAIKVRSRVRRQRGRRGGQKHRKRKSYTDLVRGGCAQGIDKNNKRLRGTGSLLTARRFAFERVRTLWAAKIGTWLALDFEAWDMDHTALTEFGWSAVRWVDGEPVKEDGHLVVKEHRMYTQHYVANNREFYNFGESEIVTKPVFKQRIQDLINTHKEAGPLFLVFHDNSQDVKYLKSDMVQAIERLDYILPDSPQTGEIYVVDTADLFAALEGDASNNKRSLERVCRHLQITTKFLHNAGNDARYTMDAMVEMAAGDPVDQQREQRWPKRTEENQPKVQFEEWEEESDFSDMEGVMGPPTAAAPMPTADDDDL
;
A
#
# COMPACT_ATOMS: atom_id res chain seq x y z
N MET A 1 -42.30 25.01 -10.59
CA MET A 1 -41.55 26.26 -10.34
C MET A 1 -41.69 26.58 -8.87
N VAL A 2 -40.75 26.13 -8.02
CA VAL A 2 -40.71 26.50 -6.59
C VAL A 2 -39.27 26.86 -6.29
N ARG A 3 -39.08 28.12 -5.90
CA ARG A 3 -37.80 28.76 -5.58
C ARG A 3 -37.20 28.14 -4.31
N ALA A 4 -35.93 27.77 -4.38
CA ALA A 4 -35.11 27.59 -3.19
C ALA A 4 -34.77 28.96 -2.60
N THR A 5 -35.28 29.24 -1.40
CA THR A 5 -34.83 30.36 -0.58
C THR A 5 -33.60 29.97 0.22
N SER A 6 -32.64 30.88 0.21
CA SER A 6 -31.37 30.90 0.93
C SER A 6 -31.49 30.59 2.42
N GLY A 7 -30.64 29.68 2.89
CA GLY A 7 -30.37 29.39 4.29
C GLY A 7 -29.06 28.64 4.40
N ALA A 8 -27.96 29.31 4.05
CA ALA A 8 -26.62 28.77 4.23
C ALA A 8 -26.24 28.88 5.72
N GLN A 9 -26.34 27.76 6.43
CA GLN A 9 -25.57 27.52 7.64
C GLN A 9 -24.82 26.20 7.47
N CYS A 10 -23.51 26.32 7.66
CA CYS A 10 -22.45 25.37 7.38
C CYS A 10 -22.72 24.01 8.06
N ALA A 11 -22.93 22.95 7.28
CA ALA A 11 -22.97 21.58 7.76
C ALA A 11 -21.64 20.90 7.44
N THR A 12 -20.92 20.52 8.48
CA THR A 12 -19.67 19.77 8.43
C THR A 12 -19.89 18.38 7.78
N PRO A 13 -19.08 17.97 6.80
CA PRO A 13 -19.17 16.63 6.21
C PRO A 13 -18.20 15.70 6.95
N GLU A 14 -18.65 14.49 7.36
CA GLU A 14 -17.83 13.25 7.42
C GLU A 14 -18.48 12.18 8.31
N SER A 15 -19.57 11.57 7.82
CA SER A 15 -19.97 10.24 8.30
C SER A 15 -20.47 9.37 7.14
N LYS A 16 -20.05 8.10 7.11
CA LYS A 16 -20.29 7.12 6.04
C LYS A 16 -20.87 5.83 6.65
N LEU A 17 -21.77 5.13 5.96
CA LEU A 17 -22.55 4.03 6.56
C LEU A 17 -22.36 2.66 5.89
N LEU A 18 -22.49 1.59 6.70
CA LEU A 18 -22.44 0.19 6.27
C LEU A 18 -23.62 -0.23 5.36
N ALA A 19 -23.29 -0.92 4.26
CA ALA A 19 -24.21 -1.40 3.22
C ALA A 19 -25.31 -2.39 3.69
N ASN A 20 -25.31 -2.84 4.96
CA ASN A 20 -26.25 -3.85 5.49
C ASN A 20 -27.38 -3.28 6.37
N ARG A 21 -27.56 -1.95 6.40
CA ARG A 21 -28.55 -1.25 7.27
C ARG A 21 -29.99 -1.75 7.16
N HIS A 22 -30.41 -2.28 6.01
CA HIS A 22 -31.77 -2.79 5.82
C HIS A 22 -32.16 -3.90 6.82
N GLN A 23 -31.19 -4.57 7.46
CA GLN A 23 -31.44 -5.60 8.48
C GLN A 23 -31.72 -5.03 9.88
N ALA A 24 -31.45 -3.73 10.12
CA ALA A 24 -31.52 -3.09 11.42
C ALA A 24 -32.68 -2.08 11.54
N LEU A 25 -33.63 -2.08 10.58
CA LEU A 25 -34.77 -1.16 10.62
C LEU A 25 -35.81 -1.59 11.66
N PRO A 26 -36.31 -0.66 12.50
CA PRO A 26 -37.33 -0.98 13.51
C PRO A 26 -38.67 -1.39 12.89
N ASN A 27 -39.00 -0.83 11.73
CA ASN A 27 -40.19 -1.19 10.97
C ASN A 27 -39.83 -2.14 9.81
N GLN A 28 -40.36 -3.35 9.86
CA GLN A 28 -40.11 -4.38 8.85
C GLN A 28 -40.73 -4.07 7.48
N ALA A 29 -41.78 -3.25 7.43
CA ALA A 29 -42.41 -2.84 6.17
C ALA A 29 -41.46 -2.00 5.29
N ASP A 30 -40.56 -1.21 5.91
CA ASP A 30 -39.64 -0.31 5.22
C ASP A 30 -38.40 -1.03 4.66
N VAL A 31 -38.17 -2.28 5.08
CA VAL A 31 -37.02 -3.10 4.66
C VAL A 31 -37.10 -3.41 3.16
N SER A 32 -38.26 -3.79 2.66
CA SER A 32 -38.43 -4.20 1.26
C SER A 32 -38.22 -3.03 0.28
N PRO A 33 -38.83 -1.84 0.48
CA PRO A 33 -38.54 -0.64 -0.32
C PRO A 33 -37.08 -0.23 -0.30
N LEU A 34 -36.46 -0.18 0.88
CA LEU A 34 -35.05 0.19 1.00
C LEU A 34 -34.14 -0.81 0.29
N LYS A 35 -34.41 -2.11 0.44
CA LYS A 35 -33.66 -3.20 -0.20
C LYS A 35 -33.78 -3.16 -1.73
N ALA A 36 -34.95 -2.81 -2.25
CA ALA A 36 -35.15 -2.62 -3.68
C ALA A 36 -34.35 -1.42 -4.22
N LEU A 37 -34.34 -0.31 -3.48
CA LEU A 37 -33.60 0.90 -3.84
C LEU A 37 -32.08 0.66 -3.87
N ILE A 38 -31.52 -0.06 -2.88
CA ILE A 38 -30.08 -0.35 -2.82
C ILE A 38 -29.67 -1.61 -3.57
N ALA A 39 -30.57 -2.23 -4.33
CA ALA A 39 -30.23 -3.40 -5.14
C ALA A 39 -29.22 -3.02 -6.24
N TYR A 40 -28.27 -3.91 -6.55
CA TYR A 40 -27.19 -3.59 -7.49
C TYR A 40 -27.68 -3.12 -8.86
N SER A 41 -28.74 -3.74 -9.38
CA SER A 41 -29.36 -3.35 -10.65
C SER A 41 -30.07 -2.01 -10.57
N ALA A 42 -30.63 -1.66 -9.40
CA ALA A 42 -31.29 -0.38 -9.18
C ALA A 42 -30.25 0.73 -9.06
N LEU A 43 -29.20 0.55 -8.26
CA LEU A 43 -28.16 1.57 -8.02
C LEU A 43 -27.53 2.09 -9.31
N VAL A 44 -27.22 1.22 -10.26
CA VAL A 44 -26.58 1.61 -11.52
C VAL A 44 -27.56 2.06 -12.62
N HIS A 45 -28.87 1.96 -12.37
CA HIS A 45 -29.91 2.34 -13.33
C HIS A 45 -29.82 3.85 -13.67
N PRO A 46 -30.01 4.27 -14.93
CA PRO A 46 -29.95 5.68 -15.33
C PRO A 46 -30.87 6.60 -14.53
N ASP A 47 -32.07 6.12 -14.20
CA ASP A 47 -33.08 6.90 -13.44
C ASP A 47 -32.93 6.76 -11.91
N HIS A 48 -31.83 6.19 -11.43
CA HIS A 48 -31.65 6.03 -9.98
C HIS A 48 -31.51 7.40 -9.30
N PRO A 49 -32.26 7.68 -8.23
CA PRO A 49 -32.40 9.03 -7.69
C PRO A 49 -31.13 9.56 -6.99
N LEU A 50 -30.12 8.70 -6.76
CA LEU A 50 -28.78 9.09 -6.27
C LEU A 50 -27.76 9.40 -7.36
N ARG A 51 -28.10 9.26 -8.65
CA ARG A 51 -27.18 9.64 -9.73
C ARG A 51 -27.03 11.16 -9.79
N LYS A 52 -25.80 11.62 -9.94
CA LYS A 52 -25.50 13.03 -10.19
C LYS A 52 -25.70 13.35 -11.67
N GLU A 53 -26.16 14.56 -11.94
CA GLU A 53 -26.30 15.07 -13.31
C GLU A 53 -24.92 15.07 -14.00
N GLY A 54 -24.87 14.58 -15.25
CA GLY A 54 -23.62 14.47 -16.01
C GLY A 54 -22.70 13.29 -15.63
N VAL A 55 -23.02 12.51 -14.59
CA VAL A 55 -22.22 11.35 -14.18
C VAL A 55 -22.81 10.05 -14.73
N ASN A 56 -22.05 9.37 -15.60
CA ASN A 56 -22.44 8.05 -16.10
C ASN A 56 -22.08 6.96 -15.07
N GLY A 57 -23.02 6.67 -14.17
CA GLY A 57 -22.89 5.64 -13.14
C GLY A 57 -23.36 6.13 -11.77
N ILE A 58 -23.37 5.24 -10.79
CA ILE A 58 -23.56 5.61 -9.38
C ILE A 58 -22.23 5.89 -8.73
N GLU A 59 -22.10 7.05 -8.09
CA GLU A 59 -20.95 7.37 -7.25
C GLU A 59 -21.17 6.77 -5.85
N LEU A 60 -20.24 5.95 -5.39
CA LEU A 60 -20.18 5.42 -4.02
C LEU A 60 -18.79 5.68 -3.45
N TYR A 61 -18.60 5.46 -2.15
CA TYR A 61 -17.32 5.68 -1.50
C TYR A 61 -16.67 4.36 -1.14
N LEU A 62 -15.39 4.21 -1.46
CA LEU A 62 -14.61 3.07 -1.04
C LEU A 62 -13.79 3.45 0.20
N GLY A 63 -14.17 2.93 1.37
CA GLY A 63 -13.43 3.12 2.61
C GLY A 63 -12.49 1.95 2.90
N THR A 64 -11.25 2.25 3.29
CA THR A 64 -10.27 1.27 3.80
C THR A 64 -10.12 1.45 5.31
N PHE A 65 -10.33 0.41 6.10
CA PHE A 65 -10.17 0.41 7.56
C PHE A 65 -8.72 0.08 7.95
N GLU A 66 -8.34 0.39 9.20
CA GLU A 66 -7.00 0.11 9.73
C GLU A 66 -6.57 -1.37 9.60
N ASN A 67 -7.54 -2.29 9.67
CA ASN A 67 -7.31 -3.72 9.50
C ASN A 67 -7.13 -4.15 8.03
N GLY A 68 -7.05 -3.21 7.08
CA GLY A 68 -6.94 -3.47 5.64
C GLY A 68 -8.24 -3.96 4.99
N GLU A 69 -9.36 -3.97 5.72
CA GLU A 69 -10.67 -4.26 5.14
C GLU A 69 -11.11 -3.09 4.26
N MET A 70 -11.65 -3.39 3.09
CA MET A 70 -12.21 -2.38 2.19
C MET A 70 -13.72 -2.58 2.06
N ARG A 71 -14.50 -1.53 2.28
CA ARG A 71 -15.96 -1.56 2.14
C ARG A 71 -16.45 -0.45 1.23
N LEU A 72 -17.48 -0.78 0.45
CA LEU A 72 -18.29 0.22 -0.23
C LEU A 72 -19.27 0.85 0.76
N LEU A 73 -19.28 2.17 0.76
CA LEU A 73 -19.97 3.02 1.72
C LEU A 73 -20.84 4.04 0.97
N PHE A 74 -21.95 4.40 1.59
CA PHE A 74 -22.73 5.58 1.22
C PHE A 74 -22.31 6.77 2.09
N SER A 75 -22.31 7.97 1.52
CA SER A 75 -22.23 9.19 2.32
C SER A 75 -23.50 9.41 3.15
N SER A 76 -23.38 10.14 4.25
CA SER A 76 -24.53 10.59 5.05
C SER A 76 -25.57 11.32 4.20
N ALA A 77 -25.15 12.17 3.26
CA ALA A 77 -26.05 12.89 2.34
C ALA A 77 -26.85 11.94 1.43
N GLN A 78 -26.21 10.91 0.85
CA GLN A 78 -26.90 9.90 0.05
C GLN A 78 -27.91 9.12 0.91
N VAL A 79 -27.52 8.78 2.13
CA VAL A 79 -28.38 8.08 3.07
C VAL A 79 -29.59 8.93 3.47
N GLU A 80 -29.37 10.21 3.75
CA GLU A 80 -30.41 11.16 4.10
C GLU A 80 -31.41 11.33 2.96
N TYR A 81 -30.90 11.54 1.74
CA TYR A 81 -31.72 11.67 0.55
C TYR A 81 -32.58 10.43 0.29
N MET A 82 -32.02 9.21 0.41
CA MET A 82 -32.79 7.97 0.24
C MET A 82 -33.99 7.88 1.21
N ARG A 83 -33.82 8.33 2.46
CA ARG A 83 -34.89 8.30 3.48
C ARG A 83 -36.06 9.19 3.06
N TYR A 84 -35.76 10.42 2.66
CA TYR A 84 -36.78 11.38 2.21
C TYR A 84 -37.41 10.97 0.90
N TRP A 85 -36.61 10.45 -0.04
CA TRP A 85 -37.10 10.02 -1.34
C TRP A 85 -38.14 8.90 -1.20
N LEU A 86 -37.84 7.83 -0.44
CA LEU A 86 -38.75 6.70 -0.22
C LEU A 86 -40.09 7.11 0.40
N HIS A 87 -40.06 8.03 1.35
CA HIS A 87 -41.27 8.57 1.95
C HIS A 87 -42.06 9.45 0.96
N THR A 88 -41.36 10.32 0.22
CA THR A 88 -41.98 11.23 -0.75
C THR A 88 -42.67 10.48 -1.87
N VAL A 89 -42.09 9.37 -2.34
CA VAL A 89 -42.72 8.48 -3.34
C VAL A 89 -43.74 7.50 -2.73
N LYS A 90 -44.07 7.67 -1.44
CA LYS A 90 -45.06 6.87 -0.69
C LYS A 90 -44.75 5.38 -0.65
N LEU A 91 -43.47 5.01 -0.73
CA LEU A 91 -43.01 3.63 -0.55
C LEU A 91 -42.78 3.29 0.93
N THR A 92 -42.59 4.29 1.78
CA THR A 92 -42.61 4.17 3.25
C THR A 92 -43.65 5.13 3.83
N ALA A 93 -44.31 4.73 4.93
CA ALA A 93 -45.35 5.55 5.57
C ALA A 93 -44.77 6.78 6.28
N GLU A 94 -43.56 6.63 6.83
CA GLU A 94 -42.78 7.69 7.48
C GLU A 94 -41.35 7.67 6.91
N PRO A 95 -40.57 8.76 7.06
CA PRO A 95 -39.15 8.74 6.74
C PRO A 95 -38.42 7.72 7.62
N ILE A 96 -37.69 6.78 7.00
CA ILE A 96 -36.86 5.80 7.70
C ILE A 96 -35.98 6.54 8.74
N PRO A 97 -35.87 6.12 10.02
CA PRO A 97 -35.10 6.84 11.04
C PRO A 97 -33.61 6.85 10.70
N LEU A 98 -32.88 7.93 11.02
CA LEU A 98 -31.42 7.96 10.82
C LEU A 98 -30.72 6.80 11.56
N PRO A 99 -29.57 6.32 11.05
CA PRO A 99 -28.76 5.37 11.80
C PRO A 99 -28.31 5.99 13.12
N THR A 100 -28.24 5.19 14.18
CA THR A 100 -27.56 5.59 15.42
C THR A 100 -26.06 5.75 15.16
N SER A 101 -25.38 6.50 16.05
CA SER A 101 -23.93 6.76 15.95
C SER A 101 -23.08 5.50 15.84
N GLU A 102 -23.55 4.36 16.38
CA GLU A 102 -22.89 3.05 16.30
C GLU A 102 -22.72 2.50 14.87
N TYR A 103 -23.50 2.99 13.90
CA TYR A 103 -23.40 2.58 12.50
C TYR A 103 -22.72 3.61 11.60
N LEU A 104 -22.40 4.79 12.15
CA LEU A 104 -21.72 5.87 11.45
C LEU A 104 -20.21 5.66 11.56
N ILE A 105 -19.57 5.54 10.40
CA ILE A 105 -18.12 5.51 10.26
C ILE A 105 -17.66 6.96 10.05
N GLN A 106 -16.83 7.46 10.95
CA GLN A 106 -16.20 8.78 10.82
C GLN A 106 -14.99 8.70 9.91
N ALA A 107 -14.49 9.84 9.43
CA ALA A 107 -13.28 9.85 8.61
C ALA A 107 -12.06 9.30 9.36
N GLY A 108 -11.98 9.50 10.67
CA GLY A 108 -10.91 8.95 11.52
C GLY A 108 -10.91 7.42 11.64
N ASP A 109 -12.03 6.75 11.35
CA ASP A 109 -12.13 5.28 11.38
C ASP A 109 -11.59 4.62 10.10
N LEU A 110 -11.20 5.42 9.11
CA LEU A 110 -10.77 4.99 7.79
C LEU A 110 -9.34 5.48 7.50
N LEU A 111 -8.47 4.58 7.06
CA LEU A 111 -7.17 4.93 6.51
C LEU A 111 -7.31 5.78 5.24
N THR A 112 -8.25 5.40 4.37
CA THR A 112 -8.56 6.11 3.13
C THR A 112 -10.03 6.04 2.81
N CYS A 113 -10.57 7.06 2.14
CA CYS A 113 -11.90 6.98 1.58
C CYS A 113 -12.08 7.82 0.31
N SER A 114 -12.16 7.18 -0.84
CA SER A 114 -12.28 7.84 -2.14
C SER A 114 -13.63 7.58 -2.82
N PRO A 115 -14.17 8.53 -3.60
CA PRO A 115 -15.33 8.29 -4.45
C PRO A 115 -14.95 7.40 -5.65
N ASP A 116 -15.86 6.53 -6.07
CA ASP A 116 -15.72 5.65 -7.22
C ASP A 116 -17.07 5.51 -7.94
N VAL A 117 -17.05 5.40 -9.28
CA VAL A 117 -18.24 5.46 -10.14
C VAL A 117 -18.49 4.12 -10.83
N TYR A 118 -19.65 3.52 -10.54
CA TYR A 118 -20.03 2.21 -11.06
C TYR A 118 -21.10 2.32 -12.14
N LYS A 119 -20.79 1.81 -13.33
CA LYS A 119 -21.64 1.91 -14.53
C LYS A 119 -22.58 0.73 -14.72
N ASP A 120 -22.21 -0.45 -14.21
CA ASP A 120 -22.97 -1.67 -14.43
C ASP A 120 -23.01 -2.57 -13.18
N PRO A 121 -24.01 -3.47 -13.06
CA PRO A 121 -24.20 -4.28 -11.86
C PRO A 121 -23.06 -5.28 -11.64
N ALA A 122 -22.34 -5.70 -12.68
CA ALA A 122 -21.25 -6.66 -12.55
C ALA A 122 -20.00 -6.00 -11.96
N ALA A 123 -19.67 -4.77 -12.36
CA ALA A 123 -18.63 -3.94 -11.76
C ALA A 123 -18.90 -3.69 -10.27
N LEU A 124 -20.13 -3.27 -9.93
CA LEU A 124 -20.53 -3.04 -8.54
C LEU A 124 -20.49 -4.33 -7.70
N LYS A 125 -20.98 -5.45 -8.24
CA LYS A 125 -20.95 -6.76 -7.56
C LYS A 125 -19.52 -7.29 -7.41
N LYS A 126 -18.62 -6.99 -8.34
CA LYS A 126 -17.19 -7.34 -8.25
C LYS A 126 -16.52 -6.53 -7.15
N ALA A 127 -16.77 -5.22 -7.08
CA ALA A 127 -16.24 -4.34 -6.04
C ALA A 127 -16.62 -4.84 -4.62
N ILE A 128 -17.85 -5.34 -4.45
CA ILE A 128 -18.33 -5.90 -3.18
C ILE A 128 -17.77 -7.30 -2.91
N LYS A 129 -17.76 -8.19 -3.91
CA LYS A 129 -17.41 -9.62 -3.74
C LYS A 129 -15.91 -9.90 -3.68
N VAL A 130 -15.08 -9.06 -4.31
CA VAL A 130 -13.61 -9.16 -4.22
C VAL A 130 -13.12 -8.85 -2.80
N ARG A 131 -13.95 -8.19 -1.97
CA ARG A 131 -13.51 -7.58 -0.72
C ARG A 131 -14.27 -8.06 0.53
N SER A 132 -15.20 -9.02 0.38
CA SER A 132 -16.00 -9.60 1.46
C SER A 132 -15.67 -11.06 1.82
N ARG A 133 -14.51 -11.62 1.41
CA ARG A 133 -14.14 -13.00 1.76
C ARG A 133 -13.58 -13.11 3.18
N VAL A 134 -14.46 -12.95 4.16
CA VAL A 134 -14.35 -13.62 5.46
C VAL A 134 -15.29 -14.84 5.44
N ARG A 135 -14.77 -15.98 5.88
CA ARG A 135 -15.30 -17.36 5.78
C ARG A 135 -16.83 -17.51 5.90
N ARG A 136 -17.41 -18.28 4.97
CA ARG A 136 -18.48 -19.26 5.26
C ARG A 136 -18.20 -20.56 4.48
N GLN A 137 -17.52 -21.50 5.13
CA GLN A 137 -17.45 -22.88 4.65
C GLN A 137 -18.85 -23.50 4.77
N ARG A 138 -19.47 -23.82 3.63
CA ARG A 138 -20.49 -24.87 3.56
C ARG A 138 -20.04 -25.86 2.51
N GLY A 139 -19.75 -27.08 2.96
CA GLY A 139 -19.30 -28.18 2.12
C GLY A 139 -20.34 -28.51 1.04
N ARG A 140 -19.86 -28.78 -0.17
CA ARG A 140 -20.61 -29.56 -1.15
C ARG A 140 -19.65 -30.42 -1.97
N ARG A 141 -19.99 -31.70 -1.99
CA ARG A 141 -19.26 -32.85 -2.53
C ARG A 141 -19.13 -32.80 -4.06
N GLY A 142 -17.98 -33.29 -4.53
CA GLY A 142 -17.83 -34.32 -5.55
C GLY A 142 -18.42 -34.09 -6.94
N GLY A 143 -17.54 -33.87 -7.93
CA GLY A 143 -17.87 -34.04 -9.34
C GLY A 143 -16.60 -34.19 -10.18
N GLN A 144 -16.15 -35.43 -10.39
CA GLN A 144 -15.08 -35.79 -11.34
C GLN A 144 -15.48 -35.37 -12.77
N LYS A 145 -14.57 -34.73 -13.50
CA LYS A 145 -14.61 -34.71 -14.97
C LYS A 145 -13.22 -34.91 -15.59
N HIS A 146 -13.24 -35.72 -16.65
CA HIS A 146 -12.16 -36.34 -17.38
C HIS A 146 -11.15 -35.38 -18.04
N ARG A 147 -9.93 -35.88 -18.16
CA ARG A 147 -8.73 -35.26 -18.73
C ARG A 147 -8.63 -35.61 -20.23
N LYS A 148 -8.67 -34.62 -21.13
CA LYS A 148 -8.24 -34.77 -22.54
C LYS A 148 -6.82 -34.21 -22.71
N ARG A 149 -5.95 -34.98 -23.38
CA ARG A 149 -4.56 -34.62 -23.72
C ARG A 149 -4.54 -33.56 -24.84
N LYS A 150 -3.67 -32.54 -24.71
CA LYS A 150 -3.37 -31.53 -25.74
C LYS A 150 -1.96 -31.76 -26.30
N SER A 151 -1.78 -31.44 -27.58
CA SER A 151 -0.60 -31.73 -28.41
C SER A 151 0.55 -30.73 -28.20
N TYR A 152 1.74 -31.17 -28.63
CA TYR A 152 3.06 -30.56 -28.46
C TYR A 152 3.21 -29.12 -28.99
N THR A 153 2.31 -28.65 -29.86
CA THR A 153 2.34 -27.29 -30.42
C THR A 153 1.81 -26.19 -29.49
N ASP A 154 1.14 -26.53 -28.38
CA ASP A 154 0.63 -25.57 -27.38
C ASP A 154 1.67 -25.16 -26.31
N LEU A 155 2.88 -25.76 -26.31
CA LEU A 155 3.88 -25.61 -25.25
C LEU A 155 4.66 -24.28 -25.29
N VAL A 156 4.79 -23.62 -26.45
CA VAL A 156 5.71 -22.48 -26.62
C VAL A 156 5.06 -21.12 -26.31
N ARG A 157 3.73 -20.98 -26.46
CA ARG A 157 2.98 -19.77 -26.03
C ARG A 157 2.47 -19.85 -24.58
N GLY A 158 2.57 -21.00 -23.94
CA GLY A 158 1.94 -21.29 -22.65
C GLY A 158 2.74 -20.90 -21.42
N GLY A 159 4.03 -20.58 -21.53
CA GLY A 159 4.91 -20.35 -20.37
C GLY A 159 4.44 -19.20 -19.45
N CYS A 160 4.08 -18.06 -20.04
CA CYS A 160 3.62 -16.88 -19.29
C CYS A 160 2.22 -17.10 -18.67
N ALA A 161 1.29 -17.68 -19.42
CA ALA A 161 -0.07 -17.93 -18.94
C ALA A 161 -0.14 -19.05 -17.88
N GLN A 162 0.70 -20.10 -17.98
CA GLN A 162 0.75 -21.18 -16.99
C GLN A 162 1.37 -20.74 -15.67
N GLY A 163 2.33 -19.80 -15.68
CA GLY A 163 2.83 -19.14 -14.47
C GLY A 163 1.74 -18.34 -13.77
N ILE A 164 0.99 -17.53 -14.53
CA ILE A 164 -0.15 -16.74 -14.02
C ILE A 164 -1.26 -17.65 -13.46
N ASP A 165 -1.60 -18.76 -14.12
CA ASP A 165 -2.70 -19.65 -13.70
C ASP A 165 -2.31 -20.55 -12.50
N LYS A 166 -1.02 -20.91 -12.37
CA LYS A 166 -0.46 -21.52 -11.17
C LYS A 166 -0.40 -20.51 -10.01
N ASN A 167 0.00 -19.27 -10.26
CA ASN A 167 0.02 -18.22 -9.23
C ASN A 167 -1.39 -17.82 -8.78
N ASN A 168 -2.37 -17.77 -9.69
CA ASN A 168 -3.79 -17.59 -9.33
C ASN A 168 -4.38 -18.76 -8.53
N LYS A 169 -3.78 -19.97 -8.61
CA LYS A 169 -4.07 -21.08 -7.69
C LYS A 169 -3.36 -20.92 -6.34
N ARG A 170 -2.10 -20.45 -6.31
CA ARG A 170 -1.34 -20.13 -5.08
C ARG A 170 -1.96 -18.97 -4.28
N LEU A 171 -2.62 -18.03 -4.96
CA LEU A 171 -3.38 -16.91 -4.36
C LEU A 171 -4.75 -17.32 -3.80
N ARG A 172 -5.16 -18.59 -3.91
CA ARG A 172 -6.41 -19.07 -3.30
C ARG A 172 -6.22 -19.25 -1.79
N GLY A 173 -6.19 -18.14 -1.05
CA GLY A 173 -6.12 -18.16 0.42
C GLY A 173 -5.29 -17.06 1.05
N THR A 174 -4.59 -16.25 0.26
CA THR A 174 -3.80 -15.11 0.74
C THR A 174 -4.70 -13.92 1.12
N GLY A 175 -4.32 -13.18 2.18
CA GLY A 175 -5.08 -12.04 2.69
C GLY A 175 -5.26 -10.91 1.67
N SER A 176 -6.26 -10.05 1.88
CA SER A 176 -6.51 -8.85 1.05
C SER A 176 -5.29 -7.94 0.98
N LEU A 177 -4.52 -7.86 2.06
CA LEU A 177 -3.31 -7.05 2.18
C LEU A 177 -2.20 -7.48 1.21
N LEU A 178 -1.82 -8.76 1.21
CA LEU A 178 -0.79 -9.25 0.28
C LEU A 178 -1.20 -9.04 -1.19
N THR A 179 -2.50 -9.16 -1.49
CA THR A 179 -3.01 -8.88 -2.83
C THR A 179 -2.83 -7.40 -3.20
N ALA A 180 -3.11 -6.48 -2.28
CA ALA A 180 -2.91 -5.05 -2.47
C ALA A 180 -1.43 -4.69 -2.65
N ARG A 181 -0.55 -5.23 -1.79
CA ARG A 181 0.91 -5.05 -1.90
C ARG A 181 1.45 -5.53 -3.25
N ARG A 182 1.00 -6.69 -3.72
CA ARG A 182 1.41 -7.23 -5.03
C ARG A 182 0.91 -6.37 -6.19
N PHE A 183 -0.30 -5.82 -6.08
CA PHE A 183 -0.79 -4.87 -7.06
C PHE A 183 0.06 -3.59 -7.10
N ALA A 184 0.39 -3.04 -5.92
CA ALA A 184 1.29 -1.90 -5.82
C ALA A 184 2.67 -2.21 -6.41
N PHE A 185 3.24 -3.39 -6.12
CA PHE A 185 4.51 -3.85 -6.68
C PHE A 185 4.52 -3.87 -8.20
N GLU A 186 3.54 -4.52 -8.83
CA GLU A 186 3.47 -4.57 -10.30
C GLU A 186 3.18 -3.19 -10.91
N ARG A 187 2.46 -2.33 -10.18
CA ARG A 187 2.22 -0.96 -10.62
C ARG A 187 3.50 -0.14 -10.62
N VAL A 188 4.28 -0.20 -9.53
CA VAL A 188 5.59 0.45 -9.42
C VAL A 188 6.49 0.02 -10.57
N ARG A 189 6.60 -1.29 -10.83
CA ARG A 189 7.37 -1.83 -11.96
C ARG A 189 6.94 -1.24 -13.30
N THR A 190 5.63 -1.20 -13.55
CA THR A 190 5.08 -0.68 -14.81
C THR A 190 5.40 0.80 -14.99
N LEU A 191 5.20 1.62 -13.96
CA LEU A 191 5.43 3.06 -14.00
C LEU A 191 6.93 3.41 -14.10
N TRP A 192 7.77 2.67 -13.37
CA TRP A 192 9.22 2.79 -13.43
C TRP A 192 9.78 2.44 -14.82
N ALA A 193 9.36 1.29 -15.39
CA ALA A 193 9.77 0.89 -16.73
C ALA A 193 9.30 1.88 -17.82
N ALA A 194 8.16 2.53 -17.62
CA ALA A 194 7.64 3.58 -18.49
C ALA A 194 8.35 4.93 -18.31
N LYS A 195 9.28 5.05 -17.35
CA LYS A 195 10.05 6.29 -17.06
C LYS A 195 9.13 7.48 -16.74
N ILE A 196 8.03 7.22 -16.02
CA ILE A 196 7.00 8.23 -15.72
C ILE A 196 7.36 8.96 -14.42
N GLY A 197 7.30 10.29 -14.48
CA GLY A 197 7.32 11.16 -13.31
C GLY A 197 8.67 11.29 -12.62
N THR A 198 8.63 11.83 -11.41
CA THR A 198 9.77 11.86 -10.48
C THR A 198 9.50 10.91 -9.32
N TRP A 199 10.49 10.11 -8.98
CA TRP A 199 10.50 9.25 -7.79
C TRP A 199 11.38 9.91 -6.76
N LEU A 200 10.84 10.23 -5.60
CA LEU A 200 11.51 10.99 -4.56
C LEU A 200 11.44 10.19 -3.26
N ALA A 201 12.53 9.49 -2.93
CA ALA A 201 12.69 8.85 -1.64
C ALA A 201 13.02 9.90 -0.59
N LEU A 202 12.36 9.79 0.57
CA LEU A 202 12.45 10.73 1.66
C LEU A 202 12.61 9.99 2.98
N ASP A 203 13.36 10.57 3.90
CA ASP A 203 13.46 10.11 5.28
C ASP A 203 13.65 11.31 6.23
N PHE A 204 13.09 11.21 7.44
CA PHE A 204 13.24 12.19 8.49
C PHE A 204 13.81 11.56 9.74
N GLU A 205 14.78 12.25 10.35
CA GLU A 205 15.17 11.95 11.73
C GLU A 205 14.62 13.01 12.68
N ALA A 206 14.18 12.54 13.84
CA ALA A 206 13.73 13.39 14.95
C ALA A 206 14.48 12.99 16.22
N TRP A 207 14.58 13.91 17.17
CA TRP A 207 15.16 13.58 18.46
C TRP A 207 14.30 12.53 19.17
N ASP A 208 14.92 11.44 19.61
CA ASP A 208 14.24 10.28 20.16
C ASP A 208 13.53 10.52 21.49
N MET A 209 13.92 11.56 22.23
CA MET A 209 13.23 11.99 23.45
C MET A 209 12.08 12.97 23.19
N ASP A 210 12.03 13.60 22.01
CA ASP A 210 10.98 14.53 21.61
C ASP A 210 10.81 14.54 20.08
N HIS A 211 9.84 13.77 19.60
CA HIS A 211 9.52 13.64 18.19
C HIS A 211 8.97 14.93 17.53
N THR A 212 8.82 16.03 18.27
CA THR A 212 8.53 17.36 17.72
C THR A 212 9.79 18.14 17.33
N ALA A 213 10.98 17.60 17.63
CA ALA A 213 12.26 18.17 17.25
C ALA A 213 12.86 17.40 16.06
N LEU A 214 12.47 17.77 14.83
CA LEU A 214 13.10 17.24 13.61
C LEU A 214 14.57 17.65 13.55
N THR A 215 15.48 16.69 13.44
CA THR A 215 16.92 16.93 13.40
C THR A 215 17.46 16.94 11.98
N GLU A 216 16.95 16.05 11.12
CA GLU A 216 17.49 15.83 9.78
C GLU A 216 16.39 15.54 8.76
N PHE A 217 16.69 15.79 7.49
CA PHE A 217 15.88 15.39 6.35
C PHE A 217 16.78 14.94 5.22
N GLY A 218 16.52 13.77 4.68
CA GLY A 218 17.23 13.23 3.53
C GLY A 218 16.32 13.04 2.34
N TRP A 219 16.90 13.16 1.14
CA TRP A 219 16.21 12.80 -0.08
C TRP A 219 17.13 12.12 -1.09
N SER A 220 16.51 11.29 -1.91
CA SER A 220 17.10 10.75 -3.13
C SER A 220 16.03 10.74 -4.21
N ALA A 221 16.28 11.38 -5.34
CA ALA A 221 15.34 11.55 -6.42
C ALA A 221 15.86 10.94 -7.72
N VAL A 222 14.95 10.35 -8.50
CA VAL A 222 15.21 9.90 -9.87
C VAL A 222 14.08 10.40 -10.77
N ARG A 223 14.47 11.06 -11.86
CA ARG A 223 13.58 11.50 -12.95
C ARG A 223 14.25 11.24 -14.29
N TRP A 224 13.55 11.47 -15.39
CA TRP A 224 14.10 11.28 -16.73
C TRP A 224 14.11 12.58 -17.52
N VAL A 225 15.24 12.86 -18.16
CA VAL A 225 15.42 13.95 -19.13
C VAL A 225 15.97 13.35 -20.40
N ASP A 226 15.28 13.56 -21.52
CA ASP A 226 15.65 13.00 -22.82
C ASP A 226 15.85 11.46 -22.79
N GLY A 227 15.11 10.79 -21.92
CA GLY A 227 15.16 9.34 -21.74
C GLY A 227 16.25 8.84 -20.79
N GLU A 228 17.17 9.70 -20.35
CA GLU A 228 18.25 9.36 -19.41
C GLU A 228 17.87 9.68 -17.97
N PRO A 229 18.25 8.83 -16.99
CA PRO A 229 17.96 9.06 -15.59
C PRO A 229 18.82 10.20 -15.04
N VAL A 230 18.18 11.22 -14.48
CA VAL A 230 18.81 12.27 -13.68
C VAL A 230 18.55 11.96 -12.21
N LYS A 231 19.64 11.86 -11.45
CA LYS A 231 19.62 11.58 -10.01
C LYS A 231 19.98 12.84 -9.22
N GLU A 232 19.33 12.99 -8.08
CA GLU A 232 19.61 14.06 -7.12
C GLU A 232 19.56 13.47 -5.73
N ASP A 233 20.56 13.73 -4.90
CA ASP A 233 20.61 13.27 -3.52
C ASP A 233 20.93 14.47 -2.63
N GLY A 234 20.44 14.46 -1.39
CA GLY A 234 20.87 15.44 -0.42
C GLY A 234 20.47 15.15 1.01
N HIS A 235 21.02 15.97 1.90
CA HIS A 235 20.87 15.82 3.34
C HIS A 235 20.89 17.19 4.04
N LEU A 236 19.80 17.53 4.74
CA LEU A 236 19.67 18.74 5.55
C LEU A 236 19.79 18.40 7.03
N VAL A 237 20.53 19.22 7.77
CA VAL A 237 20.63 19.15 9.23
C VAL A 237 20.09 20.44 9.85
N VAL A 238 19.18 20.32 10.81
CA VAL A 238 18.60 21.47 11.52
C VAL A 238 19.61 22.04 12.50
N LYS A 239 20.12 23.24 12.20
CA LYS A 239 21.16 23.95 12.95
C LYS A 239 20.82 24.06 14.44
N GLU A 240 19.58 24.43 14.74
CA GLU A 240 19.08 24.65 16.10
C GLU A 240 18.95 23.36 16.92
N HIS A 241 19.05 22.18 16.30
CA HIS A 241 18.87 20.88 16.95
C HIS A 241 20.14 20.03 16.96
N ARG A 242 21.28 20.57 16.49
CA ARG A 242 22.54 19.83 16.42
C ARG A 242 23.08 19.38 17.77
N MET A 243 22.69 20.05 18.86
CA MET A 243 23.08 19.67 20.22
C MET A 243 22.34 18.44 20.74
N TYR A 244 21.28 17.98 20.06
CA TYR A 244 20.56 16.78 20.44
C TYR A 244 21.29 15.54 19.95
N THR A 245 21.47 14.60 20.87
CA THR A 245 22.08 13.29 20.65
C THR A 245 21.01 12.23 20.87
N GLN A 246 20.95 11.26 19.96
CA GLN A 246 20.10 10.09 20.06
C GLN A 246 20.62 9.15 21.17
N HIS A 247 19.69 8.57 21.92
CA HIS A 247 19.90 7.61 23.00
C HIS A 247 19.60 6.17 22.58
N TYR A 248 18.62 5.97 21.69
CA TYR A 248 18.13 4.64 21.30
C TYR A 248 18.60 4.18 19.92
N VAL A 249 19.04 5.11 19.06
CA VAL A 249 19.55 4.82 17.71
C VAL A 249 20.95 5.39 17.50
N ALA A 250 21.64 4.93 16.47
CA ALA A 250 22.99 5.39 16.17
C ALA A 250 23.02 6.89 15.81
N ASN A 251 24.05 7.59 16.28
CA ASN A 251 24.24 9.01 16.01
C ASN A 251 25.02 9.24 14.70
N ASN A 252 24.41 8.87 13.57
CA ASN A 252 25.09 8.88 12.27
C ASN A 252 24.89 10.16 11.44
N ARG A 253 24.30 11.21 12.03
CA ARG A 253 24.03 12.52 11.42
C ARG A 253 25.16 13.11 10.58
N GLU A 254 26.39 12.99 11.07
CA GLU A 254 27.56 13.62 10.45
C GLU A 254 28.21 12.73 9.36
N PHE A 255 27.68 11.52 9.11
CA PHE A 255 28.24 10.52 8.21
C PHE A 255 27.38 10.31 6.95
N TYR A 256 27.10 11.39 6.22
CA TYR A 256 26.42 11.30 4.93
C TYR A 256 27.37 10.79 3.84
N ASN A 257 27.01 9.70 3.14
CA ASN A 257 27.90 9.03 2.19
C ASN A 257 27.84 9.61 0.76
N PHE A 258 26.79 10.36 0.43
CA PHE A 258 26.45 10.71 -0.96
C PHE A 258 26.62 12.20 -1.28
N GLY A 259 27.34 12.93 -0.43
CA GLY A 259 27.61 14.35 -0.60
C GLY A 259 28.02 15.01 0.70
N GLU A 260 27.67 16.29 0.85
CA GLU A 260 27.90 17.06 2.06
C GLU A 260 26.56 17.41 2.72
N SER A 261 26.48 17.28 4.04
CA SER A 261 25.30 17.68 4.81
C SER A 261 25.18 19.22 4.85
N GLU A 262 24.04 19.75 4.43
CA GLU A 262 23.74 21.18 4.51
C GLU A 262 23.17 21.53 5.89
N ILE A 263 23.84 22.41 6.63
CA ILE A 263 23.34 22.89 7.93
C ILE A 263 22.45 24.11 7.69
N VAL A 264 21.16 23.98 8.02
CA VAL A 264 20.14 24.98 7.74
C VAL A 264 19.34 25.34 9.00
N THR A 265 18.87 26.58 9.09
CA THR A 265 17.95 26.99 10.17
C THR A 265 16.57 26.36 9.97
N LYS A 266 15.77 26.19 11.02
CA LYS A 266 14.38 25.66 10.94
C LYS A 266 13.51 26.26 9.82
N PRO A 267 13.46 27.60 9.60
CA PRO A 267 12.65 28.16 8.52
C PRO A 267 13.14 27.75 7.13
N VAL A 268 14.46 27.69 6.93
CA VAL A 268 15.08 27.25 5.68
C VAL A 268 14.86 25.75 5.46
N PHE A 269 14.96 24.94 6.53
CA PHE A 269 14.65 23.51 6.48
C PHE A 269 13.23 23.27 5.94
N LYS A 270 12.24 23.94 6.55
CA LYS A 270 10.84 23.90 6.11
C LYS A 270 10.70 24.32 4.64
N GLN A 271 11.24 25.48 4.28
CA GLN A 271 11.12 26.03 2.93
C GLN A 271 11.76 25.10 1.88
N ARG A 272 12.95 24.56 2.14
CA ARG A 272 13.65 23.67 1.20
C ARG A 272 12.87 22.39 0.92
N ILE A 273 12.21 21.81 1.94
CA ILE A 273 11.37 20.62 1.75
C ILE A 273 10.13 20.94 0.91
N GLN A 274 9.48 22.08 1.21
CA GLN A 274 8.33 22.55 0.44
C GLN A 274 8.70 22.81 -1.03
N ASP A 275 9.81 23.51 -1.26
CA ASP A 275 10.29 23.82 -2.61
C ASP A 275 10.66 22.56 -3.39
N LEU A 276 11.33 21.59 -2.74
CA LEU A 276 11.70 20.31 -3.34
C LEU A 276 10.46 19.55 -3.83
N ILE A 277 9.47 19.38 -2.96
CA ILE A 277 8.23 18.66 -3.30
C ILE A 277 7.45 19.40 -4.39
N ASN A 278 7.30 20.73 -4.27
CA ASN A 278 6.57 21.53 -5.26
C ASN A 278 7.26 21.50 -6.63
N THR A 279 8.59 21.65 -6.67
CA THR A 279 9.37 21.62 -7.91
C THR A 279 9.15 20.31 -8.68
N HIS A 280 9.23 19.17 -8.00
CA HIS A 280 9.04 17.87 -8.66
C HIS A 280 7.58 17.57 -9.01
N LYS A 281 6.64 18.01 -8.17
CA LYS A 281 5.20 17.90 -8.42
C LYS A 281 4.74 18.74 -9.62
N GLU A 282 5.31 19.92 -9.81
CA GLU A 282 5.00 20.79 -10.95
C GLU A 282 5.59 20.27 -12.26
N ALA A 283 6.75 19.60 -12.18
CA ALA A 283 7.39 18.99 -13.33
C ALA A 283 6.65 17.76 -13.90
N GLY A 284 5.84 17.06 -13.09
CA GLY A 284 5.17 15.83 -13.49
C GLY A 284 4.48 15.12 -12.32
N PRO A 285 3.96 13.90 -12.52
CA PRO A 285 3.50 13.07 -11.42
C PRO A 285 4.66 12.78 -10.46
N LEU A 286 4.43 12.97 -9.15
CA LEU A 286 5.42 12.77 -8.11
C LEU A 286 5.11 11.50 -7.30
N PHE A 287 6.07 10.59 -7.23
CA PHE A 287 6.01 9.39 -6.40
C PHE A 287 6.89 9.60 -5.17
N LEU A 288 6.29 9.85 -4.01
CA LEU A 288 7.02 9.88 -2.75
C LEU A 288 7.27 8.45 -2.28
N VAL A 289 8.53 8.11 -2.14
CA VAL A 289 9.01 6.78 -1.75
C VAL A 289 9.45 6.83 -0.29
N PHE A 290 8.94 5.91 0.52
CA PHE A 290 9.27 5.83 1.94
C PHE A 290 9.67 4.39 2.29
N HIS A 291 10.24 4.23 3.47
CA HIS A 291 10.36 2.94 4.12
C HIS A 291 9.57 2.97 5.43
N ASP A 292 8.34 2.43 5.42
CA ASP A 292 7.33 2.66 6.46
C ASP A 292 6.92 4.14 6.62
N ASN A 293 6.06 4.59 5.71
CA ASN A 293 5.66 6.01 5.55
C ASN A 293 4.95 6.67 6.76
N SER A 294 4.62 5.91 7.81
CA SER A 294 3.64 6.32 8.83
C SER A 294 4.07 7.58 9.60
N GLN A 295 5.38 7.72 9.86
CA GLN A 295 5.94 8.83 10.61
C GLN A 295 6.30 10.02 9.70
N ASP A 296 6.96 9.77 8.56
CA ASP A 296 7.33 10.81 7.61
C ASP A 296 6.12 11.59 7.09
N VAL A 297 5.03 10.88 6.80
CA VAL A 297 3.78 11.52 6.35
C VAL A 297 3.20 12.44 7.42
N LYS A 298 3.35 12.09 8.71
CA LYS A 298 2.93 12.99 9.80
C LYS A 298 3.80 14.24 9.81
N TYR A 299 5.10 14.12 9.60
CA TYR A 299 6.02 15.26 9.55
C TYR A 299 5.74 16.17 8.36
N LEU A 300 5.57 15.61 7.16
CA LEU A 300 5.23 16.36 5.96
C LEU A 300 3.93 17.17 6.10
N LYS A 301 2.95 16.67 6.85
CA LYS A 301 1.67 17.35 7.13
C LYS A 301 1.74 18.30 8.33
N SER A 302 2.67 18.10 9.25
CA SER A 302 2.77 18.88 10.49
C SER A 302 3.17 20.33 10.24
N ASP A 303 2.92 21.21 11.22
CA ASP A 303 3.30 22.63 11.17
C ASP A 303 4.80 22.87 10.97
N MET A 304 5.63 21.88 11.32
CA MET A 304 7.08 21.89 11.14
C MET A 304 7.48 21.94 9.65
N VAL A 305 6.67 21.34 8.77
CA VAL A 305 6.99 21.21 7.34
C VAL A 305 5.88 21.74 6.43
N GLN A 306 4.63 21.31 6.64
CA GLN A 306 3.47 21.71 5.82
C GLN A 306 3.74 21.63 4.31
N ALA A 307 4.33 20.53 3.84
CA ALA A 307 4.67 20.35 2.42
C ALA A 307 3.54 19.68 1.63
N ILE A 308 2.63 18.99 2.30
CA ILE A 308 1.53 18.26 1.66
C ILE A 308 0.25 18.36 2.47
N GLU A 309 -0.89 18.29 1.78
CA GLU A 309 -2.22 18.22 2.42
C GLU A 309 -2.85 16.83 2.25
N ARG A 310 -2.73 16.26 1.05
CA ARG A 310 -3.36 15.01 0.64
C ARG A 310 -2.36 14.12 -0.08
N LEU A 311 -2.56 12.81 0.06
CA LEU A 311 -1.74 11.76 -0.52
C LEU A 311 -2.62 10.65 -1.06
N ASP A 312 -2.27 10.14 -2.24
CA ASP A 312 -2.91 8.98 -2.83
C ASP A 312 -2.04 7.73 -2.67
N TYR A 313 -2.56 6.75 -1.93
CA TYR A 313 -1.90 5.46 -1.68
C TYR A 313 -2.22 4.41 -2.76
N ILE A 314 -3.13 4.74 -3.67
CA ILE A 314 -3.50 3.88 -4.80
C ILE A 314 -2.82 4.44 -6.04
N LEU A 315 -1.84 3.70 -6.54
CA LEU A 315 -1.13 4.05 -7.76
C LEU A 315 -2.05 3.87 -9.00
N PRO A 316 -2.31 4.93 -9.78
CA PRO A 316 -3.25 4.88 -10.90
C PRO A 316 -2.63 4.25 -12.16
N ASP A 317 -3.47 3.93 -13.14
CA ASP A 317 -3.03 3.51 -14.47
C ASP A 317 -2.33 4.62 -15.26
N SER A 318 -2.80 5.86 -15.10
CA SER A 318 -2.26 7.04 -15.75
C SER A 318 -2.08 8.15 -14.72
N PRO A 319 -0.91 8.22 -14.07
CA PRO A 319 -0.56 9.30 -13.16
C PRO A 319 -0.67 10.67 -13.83
N GLN A 320 -1.17 11.67 -13.10
CA GLN A 320 -1.34 13.04 -13.63
C GLN A 320 -0.26 13.97 -13.09
N THR A 321 0.14 14.93 -13.92
CA THR A 321 1.04 16.03 -13.49
C THR A 321 0.38 16.83 -12.36
N GLY A 322 1.16 17.18 -11.34
CA GLY A 322 0.64 17.88 -10.18
C GLY A 322 0.06 16.97 -9.09
N GLU A 323 -0.05 15.66 -9.31
CA GLU A 323 -0.50 14.70 -8.31
C GLU A 323 0.67 14.03 -7.58
N ILE A 324 0.43 13.68 -6.31
CA ILE A 324 1.40 13.03 -5.42
C ILE A 324 0.89 11.65 -5.04
N TYR A 325 1.70 10.64 -5.29
CA TYR A 325 1.41 9.25 -4.95
C TYR A 325 2.42 8.70 -3.97
N VAL A 326 1.97 7.78 -3.10
CA VAL A 326 2.81 7.17 -2.07
C VAL A 326 3.24 5.77 -2.49
N VAL A 327 4.53 5.50 -2.31
CA VAL A 327 5.16 4.20 -2.49
C VAL A 327 5.88 3.83 -1.20
N ASP A 328 5.52 2.71 -0.58
CA ASP A 328 6.16 2.23 0.65
C ASP A 328 6.98 0.97 0.34
N THR A 329 8.31 1.08 0.45
CA THR A 329 9.24 0.00 0.14
C THR A 329 9.12 -1.18 1.12
N ALA A 330 8.64 -0.96 2.34
CA ALA A 330 8.36 -2.06 3.27
C ALA A 330 7.18 -2.91 2.77
N ASP A 331 6.16 -2.28 2.18
CA ASP A 331 5.04 -2.99 1.54
C ASP A 331 5.45 -3.66 0.23
N LEU A 332 6.32 -3.02 -0.55
CA LEU A 332 6.90 -3.64 -1.76
C LEU A 332 7.70 -4.90 -1.40
N PHE A 333 8.56 -4.81 -0.39
CA PHE A 333 9.33 -5.96 0.07
C PHE A 333 8.43 -7.04 0.67
N ALA A 334 7.42 -6.68 1.46
CA ALA A 334 6.44 -7.64 1.96
C ALA A 334 5.69 -8.36 0.81
N ALA A 335 5.39 -7.67 -0.29
CA ALA A 335 4.92 -8.32 -1.52
C ALA A 335 5.95 -9.28 -2.11
N LEU A 336 7.22 -8.86 -2.18
CA LEU A 336 8.30 -9.65 -2.73
C LEU A 336 8.57 -10.92 -1.92
N GLU A 337 8.66 -10.85 -0.59
CA GLU A 337 8.82 -12.04 0.26
C GLU A 337 7.52 -12.84 0.44
N GLY A 338 6.37 -12.27 0.05
CA GLY A 338 5.07 -12.94 0.16
C GLY A 338 4.44 -12.89 1.56
N ASP A 339 4.82 -11.91 2.39
CA ASP A 339 4.25 -11.73 3.72
C ASP A 339 2.89 -11.02 3.68
N ALA A 340 1.88 -11.68 4.24
CA ALA A 340 0.52 -11.17 4.38
C ALA A 340 0.24 -10.53 5.76
N SER A 341 1.24 -10.52 6.66
CA SER A 341 1.14 -9.90 7.98
C SER A 341 1.34 -8.39 7.93
N ASN A 342 0.99 -7.68 9.01
CA ASN A 342 1.31 -6.26 9.16
C ASN A 342 2.75 -6.00 9.61
N ASN A 343 3.56 -7.05 9.79
CA ASN A 343 4.95 -6.86 10.20
C ASN A 343 5.75 -6.33 9.02
N LYS A 344 6.23 -5.09 9.16
CA LYS A 344 7.16 -4.47 8.21
C LYS A 344 8.58 -4.80 8.66
N ARG A 345 9.44 -5.18 7.72
CA ARG A 345 10.88 -5.34 7.97
C ARG A 345 11.55 -3.97 8.01
N SER A 346 12.61 -3.85 8.79
CA SER A 346 13.46 -2.65 8.81
C SER A 346 14.19 -2.46 7.48
N LEU A 347 14.63 -1.22 7.23
CA LEU A 347 15.36 -0.86 6.01
C LEU A 347 16.62 -1.70 5.86
N GLU A 348 17.36 -1.86 6.96
CA GLU A 348 18.55 -2.70 7.01
C GLU A 348 18.27 -4.13 6.55
N ARG A 349 17.21 -4.75 7.05
CA ARG A 349 16.83 -6.13 6.67
C ARG A 349 16.41 -6.21 5.21
N VAL A 350 15.62 -5.24 4.74
CA VAL A 350 15.22 -5.17 3.33
C VAL A 350 16.45 -5.04 2.43
N CYS A 351 17.36 -4.11 2.74
CA CYS A 351 18.59 -3.93 1.98
C CYS A 351 19.46 -5.18 2.00
N ARG A 352 19.64 -5.84 3.15
CA ARG A 352 20.37 -7.11 3.27
C ARG A 352 19.82 -8.18 2.35
N HIS A 353 18.51 -8.40 2.38
CA HIS A 353 17.84 -9.39 1.53
C HIS A 353 17.88 -9.04 0.04
N LEU A 354 17.93 -7.75 -0.30
CA LEU A 354 18.13 -7.25 -1.66
C LEU A 354 19.62 -7.19 -2.06
N GLN A 355 20.54 -7.60 -1.19
CA GLN A 355 21.99 -7.56 -1.38
C GLN A 355 22.55 -6.13 -1.59
N ILE A 356 21.88 -5.13 -1.00
CA ILE A 356 22.31 -3.74 -0.97
C ILE A 356 23.14 -3.53 0.30
N THR A 357 24.41 -3.18 0.13
CA THR A 357 25.29 -2.87 1.27
C THR A 357 24.94 -1.51 1.84
N THR A 358 24.57 -1.48 3.13
CA THR A 358 24.27 -0.25 3.87
C THR A 358 25.44 0.14 4.77
N LYS A 359 25.64 1.45 4.93
CA LYS A 359 26.57 2.06 5.89
C LYS A 359 25.97 3.32 6.47
N PHE A 360 26.16 3.52 7.78
CA PHE A 360 25.69 4.69 8.51
C PHE A 360 24.18 4.93 8.37
N LEU A 361 23.37 3.90 8.61
CA LEU A 361 21.91 4.02 8.81
C LEU A 361 21.62 4.92 10.03
N HIS A 362 20.43 5.52 10.10
CA HIS A 362 20.13 6.65 11.00
C HIS A 362 20.86 7.94 10.62
N ASN A 363 21.04 8.11 9.32
CA ASN A 363 21.39 9.36 8.68
C ASN A 363 20.36 9.51 7.59
N ALA A 364 19.48 10.49 7.71
CA ALA A 364 18.29 10.58 6.86
C ALA A 364 18.66 10.59 5.35
N GLY A 365 19.78 11.22 4.99
CA GLY A 365 20.28 11.24 3.61
C GLY A 365 20.68 9.86 3.08
N ASN A 366 21.37 9.08 3.91
CA ASN A 366 21.72 7.69 3.59
C ASN A 366 20.48 6.81 3.53
N ASP A 367 19.56 6.94 4.48
CA ASP A 367 18.35 6.13 4.57
C ASP A 367 17.40 6.39 3.39
N ALA A 368 17.24 7.64 2.98
CA ALA A 368 16.53 7.99 1.74
C ALA A 368 17.18 7.37 0.50
N ARG A 369 18.51 7.38 0.43
CA ARG A 369 19.25 6.76 -0.69
C ARG A 369 19.10 5.24 -0.72
N TYR A 370 19.27 4.55 0.41
CA TYR A 370 19.09 3.10 0.45
C TYR A 370 17.63 2.69 0.21
N THR A 371 16.67 3.52 0.63
CA THR A 371 15.24 3.36 0.29
C THR A 371 15.02 3.48 -1.22
N MET A 372 15.64 4.46 -1.88
CA MET A 372 15.60 4.58 -3.35
C MET A 372 16.23 3.35 -4.01
N ASP A 373 17.42 2.94 -3.59
CA ASP A 373 18.12 1.79 -4.17
C ASP A 373 17.29 0.50 -4.01
N ALA A 374 16.66 0.28 -2.86
CA ALA A 374 15.74 -0.85 -2.62
C ALA A 374 14.51 -0.79 -3.53
N MET A 375 13.90 0.39 -3.71
CA MET A 375 12.78 0.58 -4.62
C MET A 375 13.18 0.26 -6.06
N VAL A 376 14.31 0.81 -6.53
CA VAL A 376 14.82 0.58 -7.89
C VAL A 376 15.12 -0.89 -8.14
N GLU A 377 15.76 -1.57 -7.19
CA GLU A 377 16.08 -3.00 -7.28
C GLU A 377 14.81 -3.86 -7.44
N MET A 378 13.75 -3.53 -6.70
CA MET A 378 12.45 -4.20 -6.82
C MET A 378 11.69 -3.82 -8.10
N ALA A 379 11.78 -2.54 -8.52
CA ALA A 379 11.04 -1.99 -9.65
C ALA A 379 11.63 -2.40 -11.02
N ALA A 380 12.96 -2.50 -11.11
CA ALA A 380 13.67 -2.82 -12.35
C ALA A 380 13.70 -4.33 -12.65
N GLY A 381 13.47 -5.19 -11.66
CA GLY A 381 13.48 -6.64 -11.82
C GLY A 381 12.25 -7.22 -12.52
N ASP A 382 12.18 -8.56 -12.57
CA ASP A 382 11.09 -9.37 -13.13
C ASP A 382 9.76 -9.27 -12.33
N PRO A 383 8.63 -9.87 -12.77
CA PRO A 383 7.42 -9.93 -11.95
C PRO A 383 7.65 -10.49 -10.56
N VAL A 384 6.85 -10.06 -9.58
CA VAL A 384 7.10 -10.28 -8.15
C VAL A 384 7.39 -11.75 -7.80
N ASP A 385 6.66 -12.69 -8.40
CA ASP A 385 6.86 -14.12 -8.16
C ASP A 385 8.13 -14.67 -8.80
N GLN A 386 8.53 -14.13 -9.94
CA GLN A 386 9.73 -14.53 -10.65
C GLN A 386 10.97 -13.99 -9.93
N GLN A 387 10.94 -12.72 -9.49
CA GLN A 387 11.99 -12.19 -8.60
C GLN A 387 12.11 -13.01 -7.32
N ARG A 388 10.98 -13.35 -6.67
CA ARG A 388 11.00 -14.18 -5.46
C ARG A 388 11.66 -15.53 -5.70
N GLU A 389 11.28 -16.24 -6.77
CA GLU A 389 11.85 -17.56 -7.08
C GLU A 389 13.32 -17.49 -7.50
N GLN A 390 13.75 -16.41 -8.17
CA GLN A 390 15.15 -16.20 -8.54
C GLN A 390 16.03 -15.91 -7.31
N ARG A 391 15.54 -15.09 -6.37
CA ARG A 391 16.27 -14.72 -5.15
C ARG A 391 16.29 -15.85 -4.13
N TRP A 392 15.16 -16.56 -3.97
CA TRP A 392 15.00 -17.63 -2.98
C TRP A 392 14.41 -18.91 -3.59
N PRO A 393 15.18 -19.62 -4.44
CA PRO A 393 14.70 -20.82 -5.11
C PRO A 393 14.21 -21.87 -4.13
N LYS A 394 13.02 -22.43 -4.37
CA LYS A 394 12.41 -23.48 -3.53
C LYS A 394 12.22 -23.14 -2.05
N ARG A 395 12.29 -21.86 -1.65
CA ARG A 395 12.05 -21.42 -0.26
C ARG A 395 10.60 -20.98 0.01
N THR A 396 9.66 -21.35 -0.86
CA THR A 396 8.23 -21.11 -0.67
C THR A 396 7.46 -22.42 -0.65
N GLU A 397 6.47 -22.55 0.23
CA GLU A 397 5.63 -23.74 0.30
C GLU A 397 4.63 -23.80 -0.89
N GLU A 398 4.07 -24.99 -1.14
CA GLU A 398 3.15 -25.23 -2.26
C GLU A 398 1.88 -24.33 -2.19
N ASN A 399 1.48 -23.91 -0.99
CA ASN A 399 0.27 -23.12 -0.73
C ASN A 399 0.51 -21.77 -0.01
N GLN A 400 1.76 -21.40 0.29
CA GLN A 400 2.09 -20.14 0.95
C GLN A 400 3.20 -19.43 0.17
N PRO A 401 2.97 -18.19 -0.29
CA PRO A 401 3.99 -17.45 -1.03
C PRO A 401 5.08 -16.87 -0.12
N LYS A 402 4.95 -16.99 1.21
CA LYS A 402 5.91 -16.46 2.17
C LYS A 402 7.23 -17.23 2.08
N VAL A 403 8.32 -16.49 1.91
CA VAL A 403 9.69 -17.01 1.92
C VAL A 403 10.06 -17.40 3.34
N GLN A 404 10.66 -18.58 3.50
CA GLN A 404 11.32 -18.98 4.74
C GLN A 404 12.76 -18.46 4.70
N PHE A 405 13.07 -17.53 5.59
CA PHE A 405 14.44 -17.04 5.82
C PHE A 405 15.07 -17.82 6.95
N GLU A 406 16.36 -18.04 6.83
CA GLU A 406 17.17 -18.67 7.86
C GLU A 406 17.55 -17.64 8.94
N GLU A 407 17.84 -18.08 10.16
CA GLU A 407 18.08 -17.19 11.31
C GLU A 407 19.24 -16.20 11.06
N TRP A 408 20.32 -16.66 10.41
CA TRP A 408 21.47 -15.81 10.07
C TRP A 408 21.20 -14.79 8.94
N GLU A 409 20.08 -14.93 8.22
CA GLU A 409 19.64 -13.93 7.23
C GLU A 409 18.80 -12.83 7.88
N GLU A 410 18.27 -13.08 9.08
CA GLU A 410 17.40 -12.19 9.85
C GLU A 410 18.17 -11.32 10.85
N GLU A 411 19.31 -11.81 11.35
CA GLU A 411 20.09 -11.17 12.41
C GLU A 411 21.47 -10.70 11.91
N SER A 412 21.77 -9.41 12.13
CA SER A 412 23.09 -8.82 11.84
C SER A 412 24.20 -9.41 12.70
N ASP A 413 23.85 -9.87 13.90
CA ASP A 413 24.76 -10.22 15.01
C ASP A 413 25.28 -11.66 14.92
N PHE A 414 25.00 -12.36 13.81
CA PHE A 414 25.57 -13.68 13.49
C PHE A 414 26.64 -13.62 12.40
N SER A 415 26.70 -12.53 11.63
CA SER A 415 27.66 -12.34 10.51
C SER A 415 29.11 -12.24 10.99
N ASP A 416 29.33 -11.91 12.25
CA ASP A 416 30.61 -11.79 12.94
C ASP A 416 31.15 -13.13 13.51
N MET A 417 30.35 -14.20 13.50
CA MET A 417 30.82 -15.56 13.81
C MET A 417 31.27 -16.37 12.59
N GLU A 418 30.98 -15.92 11.36
CA GLU A 418 31.29 -16.62 10.11
C GLU A 418 32.79 -16.63 9.73
N GLY A 419 33.66 -16.16 10.64
CA GLY A 419 35.12 -16.24 10.53
C GLY A 419 35.80 -17.32 11.39
N VAL A 420 35.07 -18.03 12.27
CA VAL A 420 35.68 -18.93 13.27
C VAL A 420 35.45 -20.43 12.99
N MET A 421 34.50 -20.81 12.14
CA MET A 421 34.34 -22.20 11.71
C MET A 421 34.40 -22.31 10.19
N GLY A 422 35.53 -22.82 9.70
CA GLY A 422 35.63 -23.30 8.32
C GLY A 422 34.59 -24.39 8.04
N PRO A 423 34.30 -24.67 6.76
CA PRO A 423 33.27 -25.63 6.38
C PRO A 423 33.55 -26.99 7.05
N PRO A 424 32.52 -27.69 7.56
CA PRO A 424 32.72 -29.01 8.13
C PRO A 424 33.27 -29.91 7.02
N THR A 425 34.55 -30.29 7.14
CA THR A 425 35.14 -31.35 6.33
C THR A 425 34.27 -32.57 6.48
N ALA A 426 33.72 -33.05 5.37
CA ALA A 426 33.03 -34.33 5.30
C ALA A 426 33.90 -35.38 6.00
N ALA A 427 33.36 -35.94 7.09
CA ALA A 427 34.04 -37.01 7.82
C ALA A 427 34.38 -38.12 6.82
N ALA A 428 35.66 -38.43 6.70
CA ALA A 428 36.12 -39.55 5.90
C ALA A 428 35.47 -40.83 6.46
N PRO A 429 34.99 -41.75 5.61
CA PRO A 429 34.45 -43.02 6.09
C PRO A 429 35.53 -43.76 6.87
N MET A 430 35.20 -44.17 8.09
CA MET A 430 36.11 -44.91 8.97
C MET A 430 36.54 -46.22 8.30
N PRO A 431 37.83 -46.57 8.31
CA PRO A 431 38.27 -47.88 7.85
C PRO A 431 37.75 -48.96 8.79
N THR A 432 37.15 -50.00 8.20
CA THR A 432 36.77 -51.23 8.88
C THR A 432 38.04 -51.91 9.37
N ALA A 433 38.13 -52.14 10.69
CA ALA A 433 39.15 -53.00 11.28
C ALA A 433 38.73 -54.45 11.06
N ASP A 434 39.36 -55.11 10.09
CA ASP A 434 39.50 -56.56 10.08
C ASP A 434 40.99 -56.87 10.26
N ASP A 435 41.25 -57.67 11.29
CA ASP A 435 42.34 -58.63 11.52
C ASP A 435 43.64 -58.47 10.72
N ASP A 436 44.75 -58.29 11.44
CA ASP A 436 45.89 -59.22 11.38
C ASP A 436 47.01 -58.83 12.37
N ASP A 437 47.30 -59.78 13.25
CA ASP A 437 48.61 -60.25 13.72
C ASP A 437 49.64 -59.37 14.46
N LEU A 438 49.99 -59.93 15.65
CA LEU A 438 51.22 -59.84 16.47
C LEU A 438 51.30 -58.83 17.62
#